data_AF-A0A380NHB7-F1
#
_entry.id   AF-A0A380NHB7-F1
#
_cell.length_a   1.000
_cell.length_b   1.000
_cell.length_c   1.000
_cell.angle_alpha   90.00
_cell.angle_beta   90.00
_cell.angle_gamma   90.00
#
_symmetry.space_group_name_H-M   'P 1'
#
loop_
_entity.id
_entity.type
_entity.pdbx_description
1 polymer ?
#
loop_
_entity_poly.entity_id
_entity_poly.type
_entity_poly.pdbx_seq_one_letter_code
_entity_poly.pdbx_strand_id
1 'polypeptide(L)' 'MSTISLRLSEDENKLIRSYVEMNNLNLSSFIRDIVLDKIEDDLKLDEKRILKAKERAKQEKTYSHEEVWDMLGI' A
#
# COMPACT_ATOMS: atom_id res chain seq x y z
N MET A 1 14.83 -20.58 0.77
CA MET A 1 14.60 -19.65 -0.35
C MET A 1 13.33 -20.07 -1.05
N SER A 2 12.39 -19.15 -1.24
CA SER A 2 11.15 -19.41 -1.97
C SER A 2 11.31 -18.92 -3.41
N THR A 3 10.88 -19.72 -4.38
CA THR A 3 10.98 -19.39 -5.80
C THR A 3 9.60 -19.05 -6.33
N ILE A 4 9.50 -17.97 -7.11
CA ILE A 4 8.28 -17.57 -7.82
C ILE A 4 8.50 -17.81 -9.31
N SER A 5 7.62 -18.60 -9.92
CA SER A 5 7.62 -18.85 -11.36
C SER A 5 6.59 -17.95 -12.03
N LEU A 6 7.04 -17.10 -12.97
CA LEU A 6 6.18 -16.20 -13.74
C LEU A 6 6.16 -16.66 -15.20
N ARG A 7 4.95 -16.76 -15.78
CA ARG A 7 4.79 -17.01 -17.21
C ARG A 7 4.80 -15.68 -17.93
N LEU A 8 5.69 -15.54 -18.90
CA LEU A 8 5.84 -14.36 -19.74
C LEU A 8 5.77 -14.78 -21.19
N SER A 9 5.27 -13.89 -22.04
CA SER A 9 5.49 -13.98 -23.49
C SER A 9 6.97 -13.79 -23.82
N GLU A 10 7.36 -14.16 -25.03
CA GLU A 10 8.75 -14.00 -25.48
C GLU A 10 9.17 -12.53 -25.54
N ASP A 11 8.24 -11.65 -25.95
CA ASP A 11 8.48 -10.21 -26.07
C ASP A 11 8.64 -9.54 -24.71
N GLU A 12 7.78 -9.87 -23.73
CA GLU A 12 7.90 -9.38 -22.35
C GLU A 12 9.24 -9.81 -21.73
N ASN A 13 9.63 -11.08 -21.93
CA ASN A 13 10.90 -11.58 -21.40
C ASN A 13 12.11 -10.87 -22.01
N LYS A 14 12.10 -10.61 -23.34
CA LYS A 14 13.16 -9.83 -23.99
C LYS A 14 13.22 -8.40 -23.43
N LEU A 15 12.08 -7.72 -23.38
CA LEU A 15 12.01 -6.33 -22.92
C LEU A 15 12.51 -6.16 -21.48
N ILE A 16 12.02 -7.01 -20.56
CA ILE A 16 12.40 -6.95 -19.15
C ILE A 16 13.90 -7.23 -18.98
N ARG A 17 14.44 -8.23 -19.67
CA ARG A 17 15.87 -8.56 -19.59
C ARG A 17 16.74 -7.44 -20.12
N SER A 18 16.43 -6.91 -21.30
CA SER A 18 17.19 -5.80 -21.87
C SER A 18 17.18 -4.57 -20.95
N TYR A 19 16.05 -4.23 -20.34
CA TYR A 19 15.98 -3.14 -19.39
C TYR A 19 16.88 -3.35 -18.17
N VAL A 20 16.81 -4.53 -17.55
CA VAL A 20 17.60 -4.88 -16.37
C VAL A 20 19.09 -4.89 -16.69
N GLU A 21 19.49 -5.44 -17.84
CA GLU A 21 20.88 -5.45 -18.32
C GLU A 21 21.41 -4.05 -18.58
N MET A 22 20.64 -3.21 -19.29
CA MET A 22 21.05 -1.82 -19.60
C MET A 22 21.23 -0.96 -18.34
N ASN A 23 20.45 -1.24 -17.28
CA ASN A 23 20.53 -0.52 -16.01
C ASN A 23 21.43 -1.23 -14.98
N ASN A 24 22.10 -2.32 -15.37
CA ASN A 24 23.00 -3.08 -14.52
C ASN A 24 22.34 -3.57 -13.20
N LEU A 25 21.04 -3.91 -13.29
CA LEU A 25 20.20 -4.36 -12.18
C LEU A 25 20.20 -5.90 -12.08
N ASN A 26 19.84 -6.42 -10.91
CA ASN A 26 19.55 -7.85 -10.75
C ASN A 26 18.05 -8.10 -10.97
N LEU A 27 17.69 -8.99 -11.91
CA LEU A 27 16.29 -9.26 -12.27
C LEU A 27 15.41 -9.65 -11.07
N SER A 28 15.88 -10.57 -10.22
CA SER A 28 15.10 -11.05 -9.09
C SER A 28 14.89 -9.96 -8.03
N SER A 29 15.89 -9.11 -7.82
CA SER A 29 15.77 -7.98 -6.88
C SER A 29 14.84 -6.91 -7.46
N PHE A 30 15.01 -6.56 -8.73
CA PHE A 30 14.15 -5.60 -9.43
C PHE A 30 12.66 -5.98 -9.37
N ILE A 31 12.32 -7.23 -9.69
CA ILE A 31 10.93 -7.70 -9.61
C ILE A 31 10.42 -7.73 -8.16
N ARG A 32 11.25 -8.14 -7.20
CA ARG A 32 10.87 -8.15 -5.78
C ARG A 32 10.54 -6.74 -5.29
N ASP A 33 11.39 -5.78 -5.60
CA ASP A 33 11.26 -4.42 -5.11
C ASP A 33 10.00 -3.76 -5.70
N ILE A 34 9.74 -3.94 -7.01
CA ILE A 34 8.48 -3.47 -7.64
C ILE A 34 7.23 -4.07 -6.98
N VAL A 35 7.25 -5.37 -6.67
CA VAL A 35 6.10 -6.02 -6.03
C VAL A 35 5.85 -5.45 -4.64
N LEU A 36 6.92 -5.19 -3.87
CA LEU A 36 6.81 -4.58 -2.54
C LEU A 36 6.30 -3.14 -2.63
N ASP A 37 6.83 -2.33 -3.54
CA ASP A 37 6.38 -0.96 -3.77
C ASP A 37 4.88 -0.92 -4.08
N LYS A 38 4.40 -1.85 -4.94
CA LYS A 38 2.98 -1.93 -5.27
C LYS A 38 2.12 -2.29 -4.06
N ILE A 39 2.56 -3.23 -3.22
CA ILE A 39 1.86 -3.60 -1.99
C ILE A 39 1.80 -2.40 -1.04
N GLU A 40 2.91 -1.67 -0.87
CA GLU A 40 2.95 -0.49 -0.01
C GLU A 40 2.02 0.63 -0.51
N ASP A 41 2.01 0.88 -1.81
CA ASP A 41 1.11 1.87 -2.42
C ASP A 41 -0.36 1.48 -2.28
N ASP A 42 -0.71 0.20 -2.43
CA ASP A 42 -2.08 -0.29 -2.25
C ASP A 42 -2.54 -0.24 -0.78
N LEU A 43 -1.60 -0.40 0.16
CA LEU A 43 -1.85 -0.27 1.59
C LEU A 43 -1.70 1.17 2.12
N LYS A 44 -1.30 2.10 1.26
CA LYS A 44 -1.03 3.48 1.65
C LYS A 44 -2.29 4.12 2.18
N LEU A 45 -2.28 4.41 3.47
CA LEU A 45 -3.37 5.14 4.10
C LEU A 45 -3.44 6.54 3.49
N ASP A 46 -4.66 7.02 3.24
CA ASP A 46 -4.88 8.43 2.92
C ASP A 46 -4.63 9.27 4.18
N GLU A 47 -3.34 9.54 4.40
CA GLU A 47 -2.83 10.26 5.56
C GLU A 47 -3.45 11.66 5.65
N LYS A 48 -3.69 12.31 4.51
CA LYS A 48 -4.35 13.62 4.45
C LYS A 48 -5.78 13.52 4.99
N ARG A 49 -6.54 12.50 4.57
CA ARG A 49 -7.89 12.25 5.11
C ARG A 49 -7.86 11.97 6.60
N ILE A 50 -6.91 11.15 7.07
CA ILE A 50 -6.76 10.81 8.49
C ILE A 50 -6.43 12.05 9.34
N LEU A 51 -5.45 12.85 8.90
CA LEU A 51 -5.07 14.09 9.58
C LEU A 51 -6.24 15.08 9.65
N LYS A 52 -6.95 15.28 8.53
CA LYS A 52 -8.12 16.16 8.48
C LYS A 52 -9.25 15.68 9.40
N ALA A 53 -9.50 14.37 9.45
CA ALA A 53 -10.48 13.81 10.38
C ALA A 53 -10.05 14.02 11.84
N LYS A 54 -8.76 13.81 12.15
CA LYS A 54 -8.20 14.06 13.49
C LYS A 54 -8.31 15.52 13.92
N GLU A 55 -8.06 16.47 13.02
CA GLU A 55 -8.22 17.90 13.31
C GLU A 55 -9.67 18.29 13.56
N ARG A 56 -10.61 17.76 12.77
CA ARG A 56 -12.05 17.96 12.98
C ARG A 56 -12.51 17.39 14.32
N ALA A 57 -12.09 16.18 14.64
CA ALA A 57 -12.43 15.53 15.90
C ALA A 57 -11.98 16.33 17.13
N LYS A 58 -10.89 17.12 17.04
CA LYS A 58 -10.47 18.02 18.14
C LYS A 58 -11.44 19.18 18.38
N GLN A 59 -12.24 19.55 17.39
CA GLN A 59 -13.20 20.65 17.46
C GLN A 59 -14.62 20.17 17.72
N GLU A 60 -14.88 18.87 17.58
CA GLU A 60 -16.18 18.26 17.81
C GLU A 60 -16.41 17.96 19.30
N LYS A 61 -17.67 17.99 19.73
CA LYS A 61 -18.04 17.54 21.08
C LYS A 61 -17.77 16.05 21.20
N THR A 62 -16.90 15.68 22.12
CA THR A 62 -16.66 14.28 22.50
C THR A 62 -17.64 13.85 23.57
N TYR A 63 -18.13 12.62 23.46
CA TYR A 63 -19.00 11.99 24.45
C TYR A 63 -18.31 10.74 25.00
N SER A 64 -18.53 10.45 26.28
CA SER A 64 -18.13 9.19 26.89
C SER A 64 -19.02 8.04 26.37
N HIS A 65 -18.58 6.79 26.56
CA HIS A 65 -19.41 5.64 26.17
C HIS A 65 -20.75 5.61 26.93
N GLU A 66 -20.80 6.10 28.18
CA GLU A 66 -22.02 6.18 28.98
C GLU A 66 -23.00 7.21 28.41
N GLU A 67 -22.51 8.39 28.02
CA GLU A 67 -23.33 9.43 27.40
C GLU A 67 -23.91 8.98 26.05
N VAL A 68 -23.13 8.21 25.28
CA VAL A 68 -23.58 7.64 24.00
C VAL A 68 -24.65 6.57 24.21
N TRP A 69 -24.52 5.72 25.22
CA TRP A 69 -25.52 4.70 25.53
C TRP A 69 -26.85 5.32 25.96
N ASP A 70 -26.80 6.34 26.83
CA ASP A 70 -27.98 7.09 27.25
C ASP A 70 -28.66 7.78 26.05
N MET A 71 -27.89 8.40 25.15
CA MET A 71 -28.43 9.00 23.91
C MET A 71 -29.08 7.97 22.96
N LEU A 72 -28.59 6.74 22.93
CA LEU A 72 -29.07 5.68 22.05
C LEU A 72 -30.17 4.80 22.69
N GLY A 73 -30.44 4.97 23.99
CA GLY A 73 -31.46 4.23 24.72
C GLY A 73 -31.15 2.74 24.89
N ILE A 74 -29.86 2.40 24.99
CA ILE A 74 -29.34 1.03 25.17
C ILE A 74 -28.57 0.88 26.48
#